data_AF-A0A2D6K1D9-F1
#
_entry.id   AF-A0A2D6K1D9-F1
#
_cell.length_a   1.000
_cell.length_b   1.000
_cell.length_c   1.000
_cell.angle_alpha   90.00
_cell.angle_beta   90.00
_cell.angle_gamma   90.00
#
_symmetry.space_group_name_H-M   'P 1'
#
loop_
_entity.id
_entity.type
_entity.pdbx_description
1 polymer ?
#
loop_
_entity_poly.entity_id
_entity_poly.type
_entity_poly.pdbx_seq_one_letter_code
_entity_poly.pdbx_strand_id
1 'polypeptide(L)'
;MVNIIGSFALKKIYKTILTVTALSAFTMALPSPAPAQVIKGFELKHSQNYNRRAPGLKKPGENQVVIFSEEPFFKKVTMMKLDPPLSVRERVDRLLYGINTDVPPEYDHYGYEIRRYMSTVGNPKGITDPQYLETQLKNIKSALIILEYWGKALEKEIDEIEAVIQERGDTGSTRSTFRYNRALVKAFLVETRSWIENNRMLLEMLQDLGPKGYSYNEENGYIGFLNKEDLQQFVAIYESKMKALRQMRDYLPFQMMIY
;
A
#
# COMPACT_ATOMS: atom_id res chain seq x y z
N MET A 1 9.07 62.11 38.65
CA MET A 1 7.67 61.67 38.66
C MET A 1 7.15 61.64 37.23
N VAL A 2 6.76 60.44 36.82
CA VAL A 2 5.78 60.03 35.79
C VAL A 2 5.87 60.63 34.38
N ASN A 3 6.33 59.75 33.48
CA ASN A 3 6.24 59.77 32.03
C ASN A 3 4.80 59.90 31.51
N ILE A 4 4.62 60.83 30.58
CA ILE A 4 3.61 60.79 29.52
C ILE A 4 4.42 60.64 28.23
N ILE A 5 4.17 59.59 27.45
CA ILE A 5 4.27 59.48 25.96
C ILE A 5 3.96 58.01 25.65
N GLY A 6 2.67 57.71 25.47
CA GLY A 6 2.20 56.55 24.72
C GLY A 6 1.65 57.05 23.39
N SER A 7 1.82 56.26 22.33
CA SER A 7 1.25 56.47 20.97
C SER A 7 2.17 57.02 19.87
N PHE A 8 3.45 56.59 19.80
CA PHE A 8 4.26 56.80 18.58
C PHE A 8 5.13 55.61 18.11
N ALA A 9 4.96 54.42 18.68
CA ALA A 9 5.82 53.26 18.37
C ALA A 9 5.13 52.06 17.65
N LEU A 10 3.99 52.28 16.99
CA LEU A 10 3.25 51.20 16.28
C LEU A 10 3.06 51.43 14.77
N LYS A 11 3.58 52.52 14.20
CA LYS A 11 3.48 52.81 12.74
C LYS A 11 4.76 52.49 11.94
N LYS A 12 5.81 51.96 12.56
CA LYS A 12 7.11 51.71 11.89
C LYS A 12 7.40 50.23 11.54
N ILE A 13 6.48 49.31 11.84
CA ILE A 13 6.67 47.86 11.56
C ILE A 13 5.93 47.41 10.28
N TYR A 14 4.99 48.19 9.74
CA TYR A 14 4.23 47.82 8.53
C TYR A 14 4.79 48.34 7.20
N LYS A 15 6.00 48.92 7.17
CA LYS A 15 6.56 49.55 5.95
C LYS A 15 7.92 48.99 5.49
N THR A 16 8.38 47.88 6.08
CA THR A 16 9.66 47.22 5.72
C THR A 16 9.47 45.79 5.20
N ILE A 17 8.23 45.39 4.89
CA ILE A 17 7.91 44.09 4.23
C ILE A 17 7.58 44.30 2.74
N LEU A 18 7.85 45.49 2.20
CA LEU A 18 7.34 45.90 0.88
C LEU A 18 8.44 46.52 0.01
N THR A 19 9.59 45.88 -0.08
CA THR A 19 10.61 46.13 -1.12
C THR A 19 11.70 45.06 -1.09
N VAL A 20 11.42 43.86 -1.60
CA VAL A 20 12.31 43.02 -2.44
C VAL A 20 11.40 41.98 -3.10
N THR A 21 11.60 41.71 -4.39
CA THR A 21 10.87 40.78 -5.29
C THR A 21 9.70 41.37 -6.08
N ALA A 22 10.02 42.38 -6.90
CA ALA A 22 9.36 42.54 -8.19
C ALA A 22 10.33 42.11 -9.30
N LEU A 23 9.82 41.28 -10.22
CA LEU A 23 10.31 40.97 -11.55
C LEU A 23 11.60 40.15 -11.70
N SER A 24 11.41 38.84 -11.89
CA SER A 24 11.76 38.22 -13.17
C SER A 24 10.83 37.03 -13.39
N ALA A 25 9.79 37.27 -14.19
CA ALA A 25 8.90 36.26 -14.72
C ALA A 25 9.71 35.31 -15.62
N PHE A 26 10.10 34.16 -15.08
CA PHE A 26 10.49 33.01 -15.89
C PHE A 26 9.24 32.15 -16.04
N THR A 27 8.48 32.41 -17.10
CA THR A 27 7.44 31.52 -17.61
C THR A 27 8.08 30.21 -18.05
N MET A 28 8.27 29.29 -17.11
CA MET A 28 8.23 27.88 -17.46
C MET A 28 6.76 27.52 -17.63
N ALA A 29 6.35 27.48 -18.90
CA ALA A 29 5.12 26.81 -19.30
C ALA A 29 5.16 25.40 -18.72
N LEU A 30 4.36 25.17 -17.67
CA LEU A 30 3.93 23.83 -17.34
C LEU A 30 3.32 23.27 -18.63
N PRO A 31 3.71 22.06 -19.09
CA PRO A 31 2.96 21.42 -20.15
C PRO A 31 1.51 21.36 -19.66
N SER A 32 0.63 22.02 -20.42
CA SER A 32 -0.82 21.87 -20.28
C SER A 32 -1.08 20.40 -20.03
N PRO A 33 -1.88 20.00 -19.02
CA PRO A 33 -2.38 18.64 -18.99
C PRO A 33 -2.99 18.43 -20.37
N ALA A 34 -2.45 17.44 -21.11
CA ALA A 34 -3.03 17.06 -22.37
C ALA A 34 -4.54 16.88 -22.12
N PRO A 35 -5.41 17.47 -22.97
CA PRO A 35 -6.84 17.32 -22.79
C PRO A 35 -7.09 15.82 -22.63
N ALA A 36 -7.77 15.46 -21.54
CA ALA A 36 -8.16 14.10 -21.26
C ALA A 36 -8.64 13.52 -22.58
N GLN A 37 -7.83 12.63 -23.17
CA GLN A 37 -8.31 11.84 -24.27
C GLN A 37 -9.40 11.01 -23.62
N VAL A 38 -10.62 11.44 -23.87
CA VAL A 38 -11.82 10.66 -23.69
C VAL A 38 -11.49 9.35 -24.37
N ILE A 39 -11.12 8.33 -23.58
CA ILE A 39 -11.09 6.96 -24.03
C ILE A 39 -12.57 6.61 -24.21
N LYS A 40 -13.12 7.06 -25.34
CA LYS A 40 -14.32 6.50 -25.94
C LYS A 40 -13.91 5.10 -26.37
N GLY A 41 -14.45 4.12 -25.67
CA GLY A 41 -14.34 2.73 -26.06
C GLY A 41 -13.84 1.84 -24.94
N PHE A 42 -14.70 1.58 -23.96
CA PHE A 42 -14.88 0.18 -23.54
C PHE A 42 -16.37 0.01 -23.24
N GLU A 43 -17.10 -0.37 -24.30
CA GLU A 43 -18.33 -1.13 -24.14
C GLU A 43 -18.06 -2.28 -23.17
N LEU A 44 -19.05 -2.58 -22.33
CA LEU A 44 -19.19 -3.87 -21.65
C LEU A 44 -19.12 -4.99 -22.70
N LYS A 45 -17.91 -5.38 -23.10
CA LYS A 45 -17.70 -6.66 -23.76
C LYS A 45 -17.95 -7.70 -22.69
N HIS A 46 -19.19 -8.15 -22.67
CA HIS A 46 -19.58 -9.46 -22.16
C HIS A 46 -18.42 -10.44 -22.35
N SER A 47 -17.90 -10.94 -21.23
CA SER A 47 -17.40 -12.32 -21.06
C SER A 47 -16.89 -13.06 -22.32
N GLN A 48 -15.92 -12.52 -23.07
CA GLN A 48 -15.39 -13.27 -24.24
C GLN A 48 -13.89 -13.53 -24.24
N ASN A 49 -13.11 -12.98 -23.31
CA ASN A 49 -11.67 -13.29 -23.22
C ASN A 49 -11.24 -14.08 -21.96
N TYR A 50 -12.19 -14.68 -21.24
CA TYR A 50 -11.90 -15.71 -20.23
C TYR A 50 -12.04 -17.13 -20.82
N ASN A 51 -11.54 -17.35 -22.04
CA ASN A 51 -11.60 -18.66 -22.73
C ASN A 51 -10.33 -19.51 -22.57
N ARG A 52 -9.56 -19.29 -21.50
CA ARG A 52 -8.69 -20.32 -20.92
C ARG A 52 -9.26 -20.76 -19.57
N ARG A 53 -10.52 -21.22 -19.56
CA ARG A 53 -11.11 -21.88 -18.39
C ARG A 53 -10.54 -23.29 -18.30
N ALA A 54 -10.12 -23.70 -17.11
CA ALA A 54 -9.98 -25.10 -16.80
C ALA A 54 -11.29 -25.82 -17.17
N PRO A 55 -11.24 -26.96 -17.88
CA PRO A 55 -12.45 -27.65 -18.32
C PRO A 55 -13.27 -28.10 -17.09
N GLY A 56 -14.52 -27.62 -16.97
CA GLY A 56 -15.47 -28.07 -15.95
C GLY A 56 -16.31 -26.99 -15.23
N LEU A 57 -15.96 -25.71 -15.32
CA LEU A 57 -16.66 -24.66 -14.56
C LEU A 57 -17.98 -24.19 -15.24
N LYS A 58 -19.12 -24.50 -14.61
CA LYS A 58 -20.45 -23.99 -15.00
C LYS A 58 -20.49 -22.46 -14.94
N LYS A 59 -21.27 -21.82 -15.82
CA LYS A 59 -21.45 -20.35 -15.83
C LYS A 59 -22.06 -19.88 -14.48
N PRO A 60 -21.61 -18.74 -13.93
CA PRO A 60 -22.23 -18.16 -12.73
C PRO A 60 -23.71 -17.82 -13.01
N GLY A 61 -24.57 -17.97 -12.00
CA GLY A 61 -25.90 -17.35 -12.01
C GLY A 61 -25.81 -15.81 -11.90
N GLU A 62 -26.92 -15.10 -12.09
CA GLU A 62 -26.95 -13.62 -12.11
C GLU A 62 -26.35 -12.93 -10.86
N ASN A 63 -26.27 -13.64 -9.73
CA ASN A 63 -25.76 -13.12 -8.46
C ASN A 63 -24.52 -13.86 -7.94
N GLN A 64 -23.63 -14.35 -8.82
CA GLN A 64 -22.46 -15.14 -8.42
C GLN A 64 -21.15 -14.64 -9.01
N VAL A 65 -20.08 -14.67 -8.22
CA VAL A 65 -18.70 -14.32 -8.64
C VAL A 65 -17.72 -15.41 -8.21
N VAL A 66 -16.80 -15.81 -9.09
CA VAL A 66 -15.74 -16.80 -8.78
C VAL A 66 -14.61 -16.13 -8.01
N ILE A 67 -14.17 -16.75 -6.90
CA ILE A 67 -12.96 -16.36 -6.17
C ILE A 67 -11.96 -17.52 -6.21
N PHE A 68 -10.70 -17.22 -6.59
CA PHE A 68 -9.58 -18.17 -6.47
C PHE A 68 -8.55 -17.64 -5.47
N SER A 69 -8.06 -18.49 -4.56
CA SER A 69 -6.82 -18.27 -3.82
C SER A 69 -6.32 -19.60 -3.24
N GLU A 70 -5.12 -20.03 -3.62
CA GLU A 70 -4.36 -21.05 -2.86
C GLU A 70 -3.55 -20.32 -1.76
N GLU A 71 -3.40 -20.94 -0.59
CA GLU A 71 -2.64 -20.35 0.53
C GLU A 71 -1.14 -20.65 0.37
N PRO A 72 -0.26 -19.64 0.49
CA PRO A 72 1.17 -19.88 0.53
C PRO A 72 1.61 -20.44 1.89
N PHE A 73 2.47 -21.46 1.87
CA PHE A 73 2.98 -22.14 3.06
C PHE A 73 4.24 -21.44 3.62
N PHE A 74 4.18 -20.92 4.86
CA PHE A 74 5.31 -20.28 5.53
C PHE A 74 5.90 -21.16 6.64
N LYS A 75 7.20 -21.43 6.57
CA LYS A 75 7.95 -22.07 7.68
C LYS A 75 8.28 -21.02 8.73
N LYS A 76 8.20 -21.39 10.02
CA LYS A 76 8.65 -20.55 11.13
C LYS A 76 10.16 -20.32 11.02
N VAL A 77 10.58 -19.05 11.07
CA VAL A 77 11.99 -18.63 10.94
C VAL A 77 12.53 -18.13 12.28
N THR A 78 13.78 -18.46 12.57
CA THR A 78 14.53 -17.84 13.68
C THR A 78 15.24 -16.61 13.14
N MET A 79 14.88 -15.44 13.66
CA MET A 79 15.37 -14.19 13.12
C MET A 79 16.83 -13.90 13.50
N MET A 80 17.58 -13.39 12.53
CA MET A 80 18.97 -12.96 12.66
C MET A 80 19.06 -11.44 12.62
N LYS A 81 20.20 -10.91 13.09
CA LYS A 81 20.52 -9.49 12.96
C LYS A 81 21.50 -9.31 11.82
N LEU A 82 21.28 -8.31 10.98
CA LEU A 82 22.28 -7.87 10.02
C LEU A 82 23.40 -7.14 10.76
N ASP A 83 24.62 -7.32 10.27
CA ASP A 83 25.76 -6.49 10.70
C ASP A 83 25.46 -5.01 10.45
N PRO A 84 25.92 -4.09 11.31
CA PRO A 84 25.68 -2.67 11.11
C PRO A 84 26.29 -2.20 9.77
N PRO A 85 25.63 -1.27 9.06
CA PRO A 85 26.15 -0.76 7.79
C PRO A 85 27.46 0.00 8.00
N LEU A 86 28.42 -0.23 7.13
CA LEU A 86 29.77 0.34 7.19
C LEU A 86 29.86 1.72 6.52
N SER A 87 28.86 2.09 5.71
CA SER A 87 28.85 3.36 4.97
C SER A 87 27.45 3.94 4.78
N VAL A 88 27.36 5.25 4.49
CA VAL A 88 26.10 5.93 4.14
C VAL A 88 25.49 5.32 2.87
N ARG A 89 26.32 4.97 1.89
CA ARG A 89 25.87 4.28 0.67
C ARG A 89 25.18 2.97 1.00
N GLU A 90 25.78 2.18 1.88
CA GLU A 90 25.19 0.90 2.29
C GLU A 90 23.87 1.12 3.07
N ARG A 91 23.79 2.15 3.93
CA ARG A 91 22.52 2.55 4.57
C ARG A 91 21.44 2.87 3.53
N VAL A 92 21.79 3.64 2.49
CA VAL A 92 20.89 3.98 1.38
C VAL A 92 20.41 2.74 0.64
N ASP A 93 21.29 1.79 0.33
CA ASP A 93 20.94 0.56 -0.38
C ASP A 93 20.03 -0.33 0.48
N ARG A 94 20.32 -0.43 1.78
CA ARG A 94 19.53 -1.22 2.75
C ARG A 94 18.11 -0.69 2.98
N LEU A 95 17.78 0.54 2.57
CA LEU A 95 16.39 1.04 2.59
C LEU A 95 15.43 0.17 1.76
N LEU A 96 15.93 -0.54 0.74
CA LEU A 96 15.11 -1.37 -0.14
C LEU A 96 15.10 -2.86 0.24
N TYR A 97 15.79 -3.24 1.32
CA TYR A 97 15.82 -4.62 1.78
C TYR A 97 14.44 -5.03 2.29
N GLY A 98 13.91 -6.13 1.76
CA GLY A 98 12.54 -6.59 2.05
C GLY A 98 11.46 -5.84 1.26
N ILE A 99 11.83 -4.84 0.45
CA ILE A 99 10.93 -4.07 -0.42
C ILE A 99 11.14 -4.43 -1.88
N ASN A 100 12.38 -4.29 -2.38
CA ASN A 100 12.71 -4.59 -3.79
C ASN A 100 13.95 -5.49 -3.91
N THR A 101 14.74 -5.57 -2.84
CA THR A 101 15.86 -6.51 -2.75
C THR A 101 15.40 -7.74 -1.99
N ASP A 102 15.54 -8.89 -2.62
CA ASP A 102 15.32 -10.16 -1.94
C ASP A 102 16.39 -10.33 -0.86
N VAL A 103 15.92 -10.64 0.34
CA VAL A 103 16.73 -10.87 1.52
C VAL A 103 16.18 -12.10 2.21
N PRO A 104 17.05 -12.98 2.74
CA PRO A 104 16.59 -14.17 3.43
C PRO A 104 15.60 -13.79 4.55
N PRO A 105 14.52 -14.56 4.77
CA PRO A 105 13.50 -14.27 5.77
C PRO A 105 14.04 -14.00 7.17
N GLU A 106 15.19 -14.57 7.52
CA GLU A 106 15.90 -14.36 8.79
C GLU A 106 16.29 -12.89 9.01
N TYR A 107 16.43 -12.11 7.94
CA TYR A 107 16.85 -10.71 7.97
C TYR A 107 15.71 -9.72 7.65
N ASP A 108 14.56 -10.21 7.16
CA ASP A 108 13.40 -9.38 6.79
C ASP A 108 12.25 -9.56 7.78
N HIS A 109 12.45 -9.08 9.01
CA HIS A 109 11.50 -9.26 10.10
C HIS A 109 10.11 -8.70 9.76
N TYR A 110 10.05 -7.44 9.33
CA TYR A 110 8.80 -6.75 9.06
C TYR A 110 8.09 -7.33 7.84
N GLY A 111 8.82 -7.50 6.74
CA GLY A 111 8.28 -8.09 5.54
C GLY A 111 7.77 -9.50 5.82
N TYR A 112 8.57 -10.36 6.46
CA TYR A 112 8.17 -11.74 6.78
C TYR A 112 6.89 -11.81 7.59
N GLU A 113 6.74 -11.01 8.64
CA GLU A 113 5.55 -11.08 9.49
C GLU A 113 4.31 -10.55 8.76
N ILE A 114 4.40 -9.44 8.02
CA ILE A 114 3.29 -8.95 7.18
C ILE A 114 2.89 -10.04 6.17
N ARG A 115 3.87 -10.65 5.51
CA ARG A 115 3.69 -11.73 4.56
C ARG A 115 2.97 -12.92 5.18
N ARG A 116 3.40 -13.38 6.36
CA ARG A 116 2.77 -14.48 7.10
C ARG A 116 1.33 -14.18 7.52
N TYR A 117 1.04 -12.97 7.97
CA TYR A 117 -0.33 -12.61 8.39
C TYR A 117 -1.27 -12.45 7.21
N MET A 118 -0.77 -11.99 6.07
CA MET A 118 -1.57 -11.74 4.88
C MET A 118 -1.72 -12.95 3.97
N SER A 119 -0.89 -13.99 4.13
CA SER A 119 -0.98 -15.22 3.34
C SER A 119 -2.27 -16.01 3.54
N THR A 120 -2.85 -15.91 4.73
CA THR A 120 -4.10 -16.59 5.08
C THR A 120 -5.33 -15.78 4.72
N VAL A 121 -5.16 -14.51 4.31
CA VAL A 121 -6.25 -13.57 4.11
C VAL A 121 -6.82 -13.72 2.71
N GLY A 122 -8.06 -14.20 2.63
CA GLY A 122 -8.80 -14.35 1.37
C GLY A 122 -8.97 -15.78 0.88
N ASN A 123 -8.69 -16.80 1.71
CA ASN A 123 -9.08 -18.18 1.41
C ASN A 123 -10.61 -18.29 1.43
N PRO A 124 -11.23 -18.59 0.28
CA PRO A 124 -12.69 -18.65 0.18
C PRO A 124 -13.31 -19.74 1.06
N LYS A 125 -12.58 -20.81 1.40
CA LYS A 125 -13.10 -21.95 2.16
C LYS A 125 -13.44 -21.61 3.62
N GLY A 126 -12.75 -20.63 4.21
CA GLY A 126 -12.99 -20.22 5.59
C GLY A 126 -14.00 -19.10 5.74
N ILE A 127 -14.40 -18.42 4.65
CA ILE A 127 -15.14 -17.16 4.78
C ILE A 127 -16.54 -17.32 5.36
N THR A 128 -17.13 -18.52 5.35
CA THR A 128 -18.44 -18.79 5.96
C THR A 128 -18.36 -19.08 7.46
N ASP A 129 -17.17 -19.30 8.01
CA ASP A 129 -16.93 -19.50 9.44
C ASP A 129 -16.64 -18.15 10.14
N PRO A 130 -17.51 -17.71 11.08
CA PRO A 130 -17.30 -16.48 11.83
C PRO A 130 -15.98 -16.45 12.64
N GLN A 131 -15.54 -17.60 13.17
CA GLN A 131 -14.28 -17.67 13.95
C GLN A 131 -13.07 -17.48 13.05
N TYR A 132 -13.12 -18.05 11.85
CA TYR A 132 -12.13 -17.82 10.82
C TYR A 132 -12.07 -16.33 10.44
N LEU A 133 -13.21 -15.68 10.15
CA LEU A 133 -13.25 -14.25 9.83
C LEU A 133 -12.65 -13.38 10.94
N GLU A 134 -13.00 -13.64 12.20
CA GLU A 134 -12.44 -12.92 13.35
C GLU A 134 -10.91 -13.10 13.44
N THR A 135 -10.43 -14.32 13.21
CA THR A 135 -8.98 -14.62 13.21
C THR A 135 -8.26 -13.88 12.08
N GLN A 136 -8.82 -13.87 10.87
CA GLN A 136 -8.23 -13.14 9.75
C GLN A 136 -8.23 -11.62 9.98
N LEU A 137 -9.28 -11.06 10.58
CA LEU A 137 -9.31 -9.65 10.97
C LEU A 137 -8.25 -9.32 12.03
N LYS A 138 -7.97 -10.23 12.98
CA LYS A 138 -6.85 -10.08 13.94
C LYS A 138 -5.49 -10.12 13.23
N ASN A 139 -5.32 -10.99 12.23
CA ASN A 139 -4.10 -11.06 11.42
C ASN A 139 -3.88 -9.74 10.65
N ILE A 140 -4.92 -9.22 10.01
CA ILE A 140 -4.88 -7.92 9.31
C ILE A 140 -4.49 -6.79 10.26
N LYS A 141 -5.10 -6.71 11.46
CA LYS A 141 -4.73 -5.71 12.48
C LYS A 141 -3.26 -5.82 12.87
N SER A 142 -2.76 -7.05 13.04
CA SER A 142 -1.34 -7.29 13.34
C SER A 142 -0.44 -6.82 12.20
N ALA A 143 -0.78 -7.13 10.94
CA ALA A 143 -0.04 -6.67 9.76
C ALA A 143 0.00 -5.13 9.65
N LEU A 144 -1.11 -4.44 9.93
CA LEU A 144 -1.17 -2.97 9.95
C LEU A 144 -0.25 -2.37 11.02
N ILE A 145 -0.25 -2.93 12.23
CA ILE A 145 0.63 -2.49 13.31
C ILE A 145 2.10 -2.66 12.91
N ILE A 146 2.46 -3.83 12.35
CA ILE A 146 3.83 -4.12 11.91
C ILE A 146 4.25 -3.17 10.79
N LEU A 147 3.37 -2.88 9.83
CA LEU A 147 3.62 -1.91 8.77
C LEU A 147 3.83 -0.49 9.33
N GLU A 148 3.09 -0.10 10.36
CA GLU A 148 3.27 1.19 11.03
C GLU A 148 4.65 1.29 11.72
N TYR A 149 5.06 0.25 12.45
CA TYR A 149 6.39 0.21 13.06
C TYR A 149 7.50 0.23 12.01
N TRP A 150 7.35 -0.53 10.93
CA TRP A 150 8.31 -0.53 9.81
C TRP A 150 8.40 0.86 9.17
N GLY A 151 7.25 1.49 8.90
CA GLY A 151 7.19 2.86 8.37
C GLY A 151 7.93 3.86 9.24
N LYS A 152 7.69 3.85 10.56
CA LYS A 152 8.40 4.74 11.51
C LYS A 152 9.91 4.49 11.53
N ALA A 153 10.33 3.22 11.46
CA ALA A 153 11.75 2.87 11.42
C ALA A 153 12.42 3.37 10.13
N LEU A 154 11.75 3.20 8.98
CA LEU A 154 12.23 3.68 7.68
C LEU A 154 12.27 5.22 7.61
N GLU A 155 11.25 5.91 8.13
CA GLU A 155 11.22 7.38 8.20
C GLU A 155 12.40 7.90 9.03
N LYS A 156 12.63 7.31 10.20
CA LYS A 156 13.77 7.67 11.05
C LYS A 156 15.10 7.47 10.31
N GLU A 157 15.29 6.34 9.63
CA GLU A 157 16.50 6.05 8.87
C GLU A 157 16.69 7.03 7.69
N ILE A 158 15.61 7.38 6.99
CA ILE A 158 15.62 8.37 5.91
C ILE A 158 16.07 9.74 6.44
N ASP A 159 15.52 10.18 7.57
CA ASP A 159 15.87 11.48 8.18
C ASP A 159 17.34 11.51 8.64
N GLU A 160 17.83 10.41 9.23
CA GLU A 160 19.23 10.26 9.63
C GLU A 160 20.19 10.28 8.44
N ILE A 161 19.85 9.59 7.34
CA ILE A 161 20.64 9.61 6.10
C ILE A 161 20.64 11.02 5.49
N GLU A 162 19.48 11.68 5.44
CA GLU A 162 19.32 13.02 4.88
C GLU A 162 20.21 14.03 5.62
N ALA A 163 20.25 13.98 6.95
CA ALA A 163 21.12 14.82 7.77
C ALA A 163 22.61 14.61 7.44
N VAL A 164 23.06 13.35 7.36
CA VAL A 164 24.47 13.04 7.05
C VAL A 164 24.87 13.52 5.65
N ILE A 165 23.99 13.36 4.66
CA ILE A 165 24.22 13.78 3.28
C ILE A 165 24.34 15.32 3.16
N GLN A 166 23.57 16.06 3.96
CA GLN A 166 23.59 17.51 4.01
C GLN A 166 24.86 18.04 4.69
N GLU A 167 25.28 17.43 5.80
CA GLU A 167 26.45 17.86 6.57
C GLU A 167 27.78 17.52 5.88
N ARG A 168 27.95 16.28 5.42
CA ARG A 168 29.27 15.77 4.99
C ARG A 168 29.59 16.01 3.51
N GLY A 169 28.62 16.42 2.71
CA GLY A 169 28.83 16.59 1.28
C GLY A 169 29.10 15.27 0.56
N ASP A 170 28.17 14.32 0.66
CA ASP A 170 28.28 13.00 0.02
C ASP A 170 28.31 13.08 -1.53
N THR A 171 28.72 12.00 -2.20
CA THR A 171 28.85 12.00 -3.67
C THR A 171 27.51 12.25 -4.38
N GLY A 172 27.55 12.86 -5.58
CA GLY A 172 26.33 13.13 -6.38
C GLY A 172 25.54 11.85 -6.72
N SER A 173 26.22 10.71 -6.84
CA SER A 173 25.58 9.41 -7.06
C SER A 173 24.84 8.92 -5.80
N THR A 174 25.46 8.96 -4.61
CA THR A 174 24.81 8.60 -3.33
C THR A 174 23.52 9.40 -3.13
N ARG A 175 23.55 10.71 -3.40
CA ARG A 175 22.38 11.60 -3.28
C ARG A 175 21.24 11.21 -4.21
N SER A 176 21.57 10.87 -5.44
CA SER A 176 20.58 10.48 -6.45
C SER A 176 19.93 9.15 -6.08
N THR A 177 20.73 8.16 -5.68
CA THR A 177 20.24 6.87 -5.18
C THR A 177 19.37 7.05 -3.94
N PHE A 178 19.78 7.88 -2.98
CA PHE A 178 18.97 8.16 -1.79
C PHE A 178 17.59 8.72 -2.12
N ARG A 179 17.50 9.72 -3.01
CA ARG A 179 16.21 10.29 -3.45
C ARG A 179 15.32 9.25 -4.11
N TYR A 180 15.91 8.41 -4.96
CA TYR A 180 15.19 7.33 -5.63
C TYR A 180 14.67 6.29 -4.63
N ASN A 181 15.53 5.77 -3.75
CA ASN A 181 15.17 4.76 -2.75
C ASN A 181 14.13 5.30 -1.76
N ARG A 182 14.25 6.56 -1.33
CA ARG A 182 13.24 7.24 -0.50
C ARG A 182 11.86 7.27 -1.17
N ALA A 183 11.81 7.57 -2.47
CA ALA A 183 10.55 7.59 -3.22
C ALA A 183 9.94 6.19 -3.32
N LEU A 184 10.75 5.16 -3.60
CA LEU A 184 10.31 3.77 -3.63
C LEU A 184 9.77 3.30 -2.28
N VAL A 185 10.46 3.60 -1.18
CA VAL A 185 10.00 3.28 0.18
C VAL A 185 8.62 3.90 0.46
N LYS A 186 8.43 5.18 0.13
CA LYS A 186 7.14 5.86 0.34
C LYS A 186 6.02 5.24 -0.48
N ALA A 187 6.27 4.94 -1.75
CA ALA A 187 5.30 4.27 -2.62
C ALA A 187 4.93 2.89 -2.04
N PHE A 188 5.94 2.11 -1.64
CA PHE A 188 5.76 0.79 -1.06
C PHE A 188 4.87 0.81 0.20
N LEU A 189 5.13 1.73 1.14
CA LEU A 189 4.34 1.81 2.37
C LEU A 189 2.87 2.16 2.10
N VAL A 190 2.61 3.03 1.12
CA VAL A 190 1.25 3.40 0.70
C VAL A 190 0.55 2.21 0.04
N GLU A 191 1.22 1.53 -0.89
CA GLU A 191 0.65 0.41 -1.64
C GLU A 191 0.41 -0.80 -0.73
N THR A 192 1.34 -1.09 0.19
CA THR A 192 1.19 -2.17 1.17
C THR A 192 0.02 -1.90 2.10
N ARG A 193 -0.11 -0.66 2.60
CA ARG A 193 -1.26 -0.28 3.43
C ARG A 193 -2.56 -0.43 2.66
N SER A 194 -2.62 0.07 1.42
CA SER A 194 -3.80 -0.05 0.56
C SER A 194 -4.21 -1.52 0.38
N TRP A 195 -3.26 -2.41 0.12
CA TRP A 195 -3.53 -3.83 0.00
C TRP A 195 -4.10 -4.44 1.29
N ILE A 196 -3.49 -4.17 2.45
CA ILE A 196 -3.97 -4.70 3.73
C ILE A 196 -5.38 -4.17 4.07
N GLU A 197 -5.62 -2.87 3.86
CA GLU A 197 -6.90 -2.21 4.12
C GLU A 197 -8.03 -2.73 3.21
N ASN A 198 -7.78 -2.94 1.92
CA ASN A 198 -8.80 -3.50 1.02
C ASN A 198 -9.18 -4.94 1.39
N ASN A 199 -8.22 -5.72 1.90
CA ASN A 199 -8.54 -7.02 2.48
C ASN A 199 -9.38 -6.88 3.75
N ARG A 200 -9.10 -5.88 4.60
CA ARG A 200 -9.89 -5.62 5.81
C ARG A 200 -11.34 -5.32 5.46
N MET A 201 -11.56 -4.39 4.53
CA MET A 201 -12.90 -3.98 4.08
C MET A 201 -13.71 -5.15 3.56
N LEU A 202 -13.07 -6.07 2.81
CA LEU A 202 -13.74 -7.27 2.31
C LEU A 202 -14.19 -8.17 3.46
N LEU A 203 -13.32 -8.43 4.44
CA LEU A 203 -13.64 -9.30 5.56
C LEU A 203 -14.64 -8.67 6.54
N GLU A 204 -14.54 -7.36 6.78
CA GLU A 204 -15.51 -6.59 7.60
C GLU A 204 -16.90 -6.67 6.97
N MET A 205 -17.01 -6.47 5.65
CA MET A 205 -18.28 -6.62 4.94
C MET A 205 -18.88 -8.02 5.12
N LEU A 206 -18.07 -9.09 4.95
CA LEU A 206 -18.55 -10.46 5.12
C LEU A 206 -18.96 -10.74 6.57
N GLN A 207 -18.22 -10.20 7.55
CA GLN A 207 -18.56 -10.31 8.96
C GLN A 207 -19.88 -9.60 9.30
N ASP A 208 -20.09 -8.40 8.76
CA ASP A 208 -21.30 -7.59 8.98
C ASP A 208 -22.55 -8.23 8.36
N LEU A 209 -22.42 -8.83 7.17
CA LEU A 209 -23.49 -9.59 6.52
C LEU A 209 -23.82 -10.88 7.28
N GLY A 210 -22.81 -11.48 7.90
CA GLY A 210 -22.91 -12.75 8.61
C GLY A 210 -23.30 -13.93 7.70
N PRO A 211 -23.44 -15.15 8.27
CA PRO A 211 -23.64 -16.39 7.51
C PRO A 211 -24.99 -16.48 6.79
N LYS A 212 -25.90 -15.53 7.02
CA LYS A 212 -27.19 -15.45 6.34
C LYS A 212 -27.16 -14.52 5.13
N GLY A 213 -26.23 -13.56 5.06
CA GLY A 213 -26.20 -12.55 4.00
C GLY A 213 -25.59 -13.03 2.68
N TYR A 214 -24.82 -14.10 2.71
CA TYR A 214 -24.18 -14.71 1.54
C TYR A 214 -24.03 -16.23 1.70
N SER A 215 -23.78 -16.89 0.59
CA SER A 215 -23.46 -18.32 0.51
C SER A 215 -22.18 -18.51 -0.29
N TYR A 216 -21.30 -19.40 0.14
CA TYR A 216 -20.12 -19.80 -0.63
C TYR A 216 -20.27 -21.24 -1.10
N ASN A 217 -20.02 -21.49 -2.39
CA ASN A 217 -20.00 -22.81 -2.98
C ASN A 217 -18.55 -23.22 -3.27
N GLU A 218 -18.06 -24.18 -2.49
CA GLU A 218 -16.69 -24.69 -2.57
C GLU A 218 -16.36 -25.39 -3.89
N GLU A 219 -17.34 -26.04 -4.53
CA GLU A 219 -17.11 -26.85 -5.75
C GLU A 219 -16.75 -25.99 -6.97
N ASN A 220 -17.22 -24.75 -6.99
CA ASN A 220 -17.09 -23.85 -8.14
C ASN A 220 -16.53 -22.46 -7.77
N GLY A 221 -16.24 -22.23 -6.49
CA GLY A 221 -15.67 -20.98 -5.99
C GLY A 221 -16.64 -19.79 -6.03
N TYR A 222 -17.95 -20.04 -6.19
CA TYR A 222 -18.93 -18.97 -6.27
C TYR A 222 -19.33 -18.46 -4.89
N ILE A 223 -19.25 -17.15 -4.71
CA ILE A 223 -19.99 -16.46 -3.65
C ILE A 223 -21.30 -15.91 -4.22
N GLY A 224 -22.40 -16.19 -3.53
CA GLY A 224 -23.73 -15.67 -3.84
C GLY A 224 -24.22 -14.78 -2.71
N PHE A 225 -24.93 -13.69 -3.06
CA PHE A 225 -25.49 -12.74 -2.11
C PHE A 225 -27.00 -12.75 -2.16
N LEU A 226 -27.65 -12.46 -1.02
CA LEU A 226 -29.11 -12.36 -0.96
C LEU A 226 -29.64 -11.18 -1.80
N ASN A 227 -28.97 -10.03 -1.71
CA ASN A 227 -29.40 -8.80 -2.37
C ASN A 227 -28.38 -8.32 -3.39
N LYS A 228 -28.86 -7.54 -4.36
CA LYS A 228 -28.04 -7.02 -5.47
C LYS A 228 -27.09 -5.92 -5.01
N GLU A 229 -27.48 -5.15 -4.01
CA GLU A 229 -26.68 -4.08 -3.40
C GLU A 229 -25.41 -4.66 -2.75
N ASP A 230 -25.57 -5.74 -1.97
CA ASP A 230 -24.45 -6.44 -1.32
C ASP A 230 -23.51 -7.04 -2.37
N LEU A 231 -24.06 -7.61 -3.45
CA LEU A 231 -23.25 -8.08 -4.58
C LEU A 231 -22.43 -6.94 -5.21
N GLN A 232 -23.05 -5.78 -5.45
CA GLN A 232 -22.37 -4.62 -6.05
C GLN A 232 -21.25 -4.09 -5.16
N GLN A 233 -21.53 -3.97 -3.86
CA GLN A 233 -20.53 -3.55 -2.87
C GLN A 233 -19.38 -4.55 -2.81
N PHE A 234 -19.68 -5.85 -2.80
CA PHE A 234 -18.67 -6.90 -2.79
C PHE A 234 -17.78 -6.81 -4.03
N VAL A 235 -18.36 -6.68 -5.22
CA VAL A 235 -17.61 -6.55 -6.48
C VAL A 235 -16.69 -5.33 -6.43
N ALA A 236 -17.18 -4.17 -5.98
CA ALA A 236 -16.37 -2.95 -5.89
C ALA A 236 -15.17 -3.10 -4.94
N ILE A 237 -15.39 -3.69 -3.76
CA ILE A 237 -14.32 -3.94 -2.78
C ILE A 237 -13.34 -4.99 -3.33
N TYR A 238 -13.84 -6.06 -3.94
CA TYR A 238 -13.03 -7.11 -4.51
C TYR A 238 -12.14 -6.59 -5.65
N GLU A 239 -12.68 -5.77 -6.55
CA GLU A 239 -11.90 -5.12 -7.61
C GLU A 239 -10.80 -4.22 -7.04
N SER A 240 -11.11 -3.47 -5.98
CA SER A 240 -10.16 -2.60 -5.28
C SER A 240 -9.05 -3.42 -4.63
N LYS A 241 -9.38 -4.53 -3.95
CA LYS A 241 -8.42 -5.52 -3.44
C LYS A 241 -7.53 -6.07 -4.55
N MET A 242 -8.10 -6.49 -5.68
CA MET A 242 -7.32 -7.05 -6.80
C MET A 242 -6.45 -6.00 -7.49
N LYS A 243 -6.85 -4.73 -7.49
CA LYS A 243 -6.01 -3.62 -7.96
C LYS A 243 -4.84 -3.39 -7.01
N ALA A 244 -5.08 -3.32 -5.70
CA ALA A 244 -4.03 -3.14 -4.70
C ALA A 244 -3.04 -4.32 -4.68
N LEU A 245 -3.54 -5.56 -4.84
CA LEU A 245 -2.69 -6.75 -4.97
C LEU A 245 -1.78 -6.68 -6.20
N ARG A 246 -2.27 -6.16 -7.33
CA ARG A 246 -1.44 -5.99 -8.54
C ARG A 246 -0.32 -4.99 -8.33
N GLN A 247 -0.60 -3.87 -7.66
CA GLN A 247 0.43 -2.89 -7.29
C GLN A 247 1.49 -3.54 -6.39
N MET A 248 1.06 -4.32 -5.39
CA MET A 248 1.99 -5.06 -4.53
C MET A 248 2.86 -6.09 -5.24
N ARG A 249 2.42 -6.62 -6.39
CA ARG A 249 3.21 -7.57 -7.21
C ARG A 249 4.39 -6.91 -7.90
N ASP A 250 4.42 -5.58 -8.01
CA ASP A 250 5.54 -4.86 -8.61
C ASP A 250 6.80 -4.90 -7.70
N TYR A 251 6.64 -5.29 -6.43
CA TYR A 251 7.72 -5.43 -5.45
C TYR A 251 8.21 -6.88 -5.35
N LEU A 252 9.48 -7.13 -5.67
CA LEU A 252 10.03 -8.48 -5.85
C LEU A 252 9.79 -9.44 -4.66
N PRO A 253 10.06 -9.08 -3.39
CA PRO A 253 9.81 -9.97 -2.25
C PRO A 253 8.32 -10.29 -2.04
N PHE A 254 7.42 -9.40 -2.45
CA PHE A 254 5.97 -9.62 -2.36
C PHE A 254 5.42 -10.40 -3.57
N GLN A 255 6.03 -10.26 -4.75
CA GLN A 255 5.70 -11.05 -5.92
C GLN A 255 5.82 -12.56 -5.64
N MET A 256 6.86 -12.97 -4.91
CA MET A 256 7.15 -14.38 -4.60
C MET A 256 6.13 -15.07 -3.68
N MET A 257 5.17 -14.34 -3.11
CA MET A 257 4.11 -14.92 -2.29
C MET A 257 2.82 -15.24 -3.02
N ILE A 258 2.58 -14.61 -4.18
CA ILE A 258 1.24 -14.66 -4.80
C ILE A 258 1.14 -15.84 -5.78
N TYR A 259 2.01 -16.84 -5.56
CA TYR A 259 2.15 -18.11 -6.25
C TYR A 259 2.64 -19.17 -5.25
#